data_AF-A0A443LEP1-F1
#
_entry.id   AF-A0A443LEP1-F1
#
_cell.length_a   1.000
_cell.length_b   1.000
_cell.length_c   1.000
_cell.angle_alpha   90.00
_cell.angle_beta   90.00
_cell.angle_gamma   90.00
#
_symmetry.space_group_name_H-M   'P 1'
#
loop_
_entity.id
_entity.type
_entity.pdbx_description
1 polymer ?
#
loop_
_entity_poly.entity_id
_entity_poly.type
_entity_poly.pdbx_seq_one_letter_code
_entity_poly.pdbx_strand_id
1 'polypeptide(L)'
;MSDTPRRIAVEFDKVSIVFGDAPKTALPLMDDGQSRAEVKNATRQVLGVHDCSLKVAEGEILVLMGLSGSGKSTLLRAVNALNPVVRGEVRILDADNALTSVTHADAATLRRLRLTRVAMVFQQFGLLPWRTVRENVGLGLELAGMKPAERQEKVDAQLALVGLSDWANRKVGELSGGMQQRVGLARAFATEAPILLMDEPFSALDPLIRAKLQDELLELQAKLHRTIIFVSHDLDEAFKLGNRIALMEGGRIVQCGSAHEIIANPVDDYVADFVAHMNPLGVLTAGDLAEPGPAEGTPLSPDTPVKTVMEQLCAVDAVAIEGGRRITRQGVLARLIAPQGSASG
;
A
#
# COMPACT_ATOMS: atom_id res chain seq x y z
N MET A 1 -13.35 -19.88 9.32
CA MET A 1 -11.90 -19.62 9.48
C MET A 1 -11.72 -18.96 10.83
N SER A 2 -10.81 -19.46 11.68
CA SER A 2 -10.68 -19.02 13.07
C SER A 2 -10.20 -17.56 13.15
N ASP A 3 -11.02 -16.71 13.74
CA ASP A 3 -10.73 -15.30 14.03
C ASP A 3 -9.78 -15.19 15.23
N THR A 4 -8.54 -15.65 15.05
CA THR A 4 -7.47 -15.35 16.01
C THR A 4 -7.11 -13.89 15.79
N PRO A 5 -7.20 -13.00 16.81
CA PRO A 5 -6.93 -11.59 16.62
C PRO A 5 -5.52 -11.40 16.08
N ARG A 6 -5.42 -10.92 14.84
CA ARG A 6 -4.14 -10.68 14.20
C ARG A 6 -3.41 -9.58 14.96
N ARG A 7 -2.15 -9.86 15.24
CA ARG A 7 -1.29 -8.96 15.97
C ARG A 7 -1.03 -7.68 15.17
N ILE A 8 -1.00 -6.53 15.83
CA ILE A 8 -0.76 -5.24 15.17
C ILE A 8 0.73 -5.01 14.96
N ALA A 9 1.12 -4.73 13.72
CA ALA A 9 2.48 -4.38 13.33
C ALA A 9 2.71 -2.87 13.33
N VAL A 10 1.71 -2.08 12.92
CA VAL A 10 1.75 -0.61 12.92
C VAL A 10 0.41 -0.06 13.41
N GLU A 11 0.45 0.89 14.33
CA GLU A 11 -0.72 1.60 14.85
C GLU A 11 -0.52 3.11 14.66
N PHE A 12 -1.48 3.73 14.00
CA PHE A 12 -1.70 5.17 13.98
C PHE A 12 -2.85 5.47 14.95
N ASP A 13 -2.61 6.32 15.94
CA ASP A 13 -3.58 6.73 16.95
C ASP A 13 -3.75 8.25 16.89
N LYS A 14 -4.84 8.71 16.25
CA LYS A 14 -5.22 10.13 16.12
C LYS A 14 -4.12 11.04 15.56
N VAL A 15 -3.35 10.52 14.61
CA VAL A 15 -2.13 11.15 14.10
C VAL A 15 -2.46 12.42 13.32
N SER A 16 -1.89 13.54 13.76
CA SER A 16 -1.98 14.83 13.08
C SER A 16 -0.58 15.40 12.85
N ILE A 17 -0.30 15.79 11.61
CA ILE A 17 0.99 16.32 11.16
C ILE A 17 0.72 17.64 10.45
N VAL A 18 1.38 18.69 10.94
CA VAL A 18 1.27 20.04 10.41
C VAL A 18 2.68 20.60 10.21
N PHE A 19 2.91 21.22 9.07
CA PHE A 19 4.19 21.84 8.74
C PHE A 19 4.11 23.37 8.89
N GLY A 20 5.21 23.97 9.34
CA GLY A 20 5.34 25.41 9.55
C GLY A 20 5.90 25.74 10.93
N ASP A 21 5.98 27.02 11.24
CA ASP A 21 6.67 27.52 12.44
C ASP A 21 5.85 27.36 13.73
N ALA A 22 4.53 27.24 13.63
CA ALA A 22 3.62 27.11 14.78
C ALA A 22 2.55 26.03 14.55
N PRO A 23 2.92 24.74 14.41
CA PRO A 23 2.01 23.69 13.96
C PRO A 23 0.74 23.52 14.80
N LYS A 24 0.83 23.81 16.11
CA LYS A 24 -0.29 23.68 17.05
C LYS A 24 -1.43 24.66 16.81
N THR A 25 -1.17 25.81 16.19
CA THR A 25 -2.22 26.83 15.94
C THR A 25 -3.22 26.38 14.87
N ALA A 26 -2.83 25.40 14.04
CA ALA A 26 -3.71 24.82 13.02
C ALA A 26 -4.71 23.81 13.59
N LEU A 27 -4.41 23.16 14.71
CA LEU A 27 -5.21 22.05 15.24
C LEU A 27 -6.69 22.41 15.44
N PRO A 28 -7.07 23.55 16.07
CA PRO A 28 -8.48 23.89 16.28
C PRO A 28 -9.25 24.03 14.96
N LEU A 29 -8.66 24.70 13.96
CA LEU A 29 -9.30 24.88 12.65
C LEU A 29 -9.45 23.54 11.91
N MET A 30 -8.48 22.64 12.08
CA MET A 30 -8.54 21.31 11.50
C MET A 30 -9.59 20.44 12.22
N ASP A 31 -9.79 20.61 13.53
CA ASP A 31 -10.84 19.94 14.31
C ASP A 31 -12.23 20.42 13.86
N ASP A 32 -12.36 21.70 13.53
CA ASP A 32 -13.57 22.30 12.94
C ASP A 32 -13.84 21.86 11.49
N GLY A 33 -13.03 20.96 10.94
CA GLY A 33 -13.20 20.42 9.59
C GLY A 33 -12.77 21.35 8.46
N GLN A 34 -12.05 22.45 8.75
CA GLN A 34 -11.60 23.37 7.70
C GLN A 34 -10.66 22.69 6.69
N SER A 35 -10.76 23.15 5.46
CA SER A 35 -9.92 22.74 4.36
C SER A 35 -8.47 23.19 4.56
N ARG A 36 -7.57 22.57 3.80
CA ARG A 36 -6.15 22.93 3.83
C ARG A 36 -5.87 24.37 3.44
N ALA A 37 -6.64 24.89 2.49
CA ALA A 37 -6.50 26.27 2.03
C ALA A 37 -6.90 27.26 3.13
N GLU A 38 -8.00 27.01 3.82
CA GLU A 38 -8.48 27.84 4.93
C GLU A 38 -7.50 27.84 6.10
N VAL A 39 -7.05 26.65 6.53
CA VAL A 39 -6.04 26.51 7.59
C VAL A 39 -4.77 27.27 7.24
N LYS A 40 -4.28 27.13 5.99
CA LYS A 40 -3.08 27.83 5.52
C LYS A 40 -3.27 29.34 5.51
N ASN A 41 -4.41 29.83 5.03
CA ASN A 41 -4.68 31.26 4.96
C ASN A 41 -4.81 31.89 6.36
N ALA A 42 -5.43 31.19 7.31
CA ALA A 42 -5.64 31.69 8.66
C ALA A 42 -4.37 31.62 9.53
N THR A 43 -3.57 30.56 9.40
CA THR A 43 -2.47 30.26 10.35
C THR A 43 -1.08 30.29 9.74
N ARG A 44 -0.97 30.38 8.41
CA ARG A 44 0.27 30.17 7.63
C ARG A 44 0.92 28.79 7.84
N GLN A 45 0.20 27.84 8.42
CA GLN A 45 0.64 26.45 8.58
C GLN A 45 0.07 25.57 7.47
N VAL A 46 0.77 24.49 7.12
CA VAL A 46 0.34 23.54 6.10
C VAL A 46 -0.17 22.25 6.76
N LEU A 47 -1.46 21.97 6.59
CA LEU A 47 -2.08 20.71 7.00
C LEU A 47 -1.50 19.55 6.16
N GLY A 48 -0.75 18.66 6.80
CA GLY A 48 -0.26 17.42 6.19
C GLY A 48 -1.26 16.28 6.38
N VAL A 49 -1.50 15.92 7.64
CA VAL A 49 -2.41 14.85 8.05
C VAL A 49 -3.20 15.30 9.29
N HIS A 50 -4.44 14.82 9.44
CA HIS A 50 -5.27 15.12 10.60
C HIS A 50 -6.06 13.92 11.09
N ASP A 51 -5.99 13.68 12.40
CA ASP A 51 -6.77 12.68 13.16
C ASP A 51 -6.84 11.29 12.49
N CYS A 52 -5.73 10.87 11.88
CA CYS A 52 -5.68 9.58 11.22
C CYS A 52 -5.47 8.48 12.26
N SER A 53 -6.48 7.61 12.38
CA SER A 53 -6.42 6.40 13.21
C SER A 53 -6.54 5.16 12.33
N LEU A 54 -5.56 4.26 12.41
CA LEU A 54 -5.50 3.06 11.57
C LEU A 54 -4.60 2.00 12.21
N LYS A 55 -5.01 0.74 12.10
CA LYS A 55 -4.23 -0.42 12.57
C LYS A 55 -3.88 -1.30 11.38
N VAL A 56 -2.61 -1.69 11.30
CA VAL A 56 -2.08 -2.60 10.28
C VAL A 56 -1.61 -3.86 10.98
N ALA A 57 -2.19 -4.99 10.64
CA ALA A 57 -1.85 -6.28 11.17
C ALA A 57 -0.51 -6.78 10.62
N GLU A 58 0.15 -7.67 11.37
CA GLU A 58 1.33 -8.38 10.92
C GLU A 58 1.02 -9.21 9.67
N GLY A 59 1.86 -9.07 8.64
CA GLY A 59 1.66 -9.71 7.34
C GLY A 59 0.56 -9.07 6.49
N GLU A 60 -0.01 -7.93 6.88
CA GLU A 60 -0.97 -7.20 6.05
C GLU A 60 -0.27 -6.32 5.02
N ILE A 61 -0.83 -6.26 3.80
CA ILE A 61 -0.53 -5.24 2.79
C ILE A 61 -1.62 -4.18 2.86
N LEU A 62 -1.28 -3.03 3.44
CA LEU A 62 -2.13 -1.85 3.47
C LEU A 62 -1.71 -0.90 2.34
N VAL A 63 -2.67 -0.48 1.52
CA VAL A 63 -2.45 0.51 0.47
C VAL A 63 -3.04 1.85 0.87
N LEU A 64 -2.20 2.89 0.96
CA LEU A 64 -2.63 4.27 1.12
C LEU A 64 -2.90 4.87 -0.27
N MET A 65 -4.14 5.29 -0.51
CA MET A 65 -4.62 5.80 -1.80
C MET A 65 -5.19 7.21 -1.69
N GLY A 66 -5.32 7.88 -2.83
CA GLY A 66 -5.91 9.21 -2.95
C GLY A 66 -5.12 10.15 -3.85
N LEU A 67 -5.66 11.33 -4.12
CA LEU A 67 -5.05 12.30 -5.05
C LEU A 67 -3.69 12.83 -4.58
N SER A 68 -2.93 13.41 -5.52
CA SER A 68 -1.67 14.08 -5.19
C SER A 68 -1.87 15.11 -4.08
N GLY A 69 -0.96 15.12 -3.13
CA GLY A 69 -1.06 15.98 -1.95
C GLY A 69 -1.94 15.45 -0.82
N SER A 70 -2.77 14.41 -0.97
CA SER A 70 -3.75 13.98 0.07
C SER A 70 -3.17 13.57 1.44
N GLY A 71 -1.85 13.50 1.61
CA GLY A 71 -1.19 13.22 2.89
C GLY A 71 -0.59 11.82 3.02
N LYS A 72 -0.74 10.95 2.01
CA LYS A 72 -0.26 9.55 2.00
C LYS A 72 1.21 9.40 2.39
N SER A 73 2.12 10.02 1.63
CA SER A 73 3.55 9.99 1.90
C SER A 73 3.90 10.64 3.24
N THR A 74 3.10 11.61 3.69
CA THR A 74 3.29 12.28 4.99
C THR A 74 2.98 11.31 6.14
N LEU A 75 1.87 10.58 6.04
CA LEU A 75 1.46 9.56 7.00
C LEU A 75 2.41 8.36 6.99
N LEU A 76 2.79 7.86 5.81
CA LEU A 76 3.76 6.77 5.67
C LEU A 76 5.09 7.09 6.39
N ARG A 77 5.63 8.29 6.18
CA ARG A 77 6.87 8.76 6.80
C ARG A 77 6.78 8.92 8.32
N ALA A 78 5.58 9.04 8.88
CA ALA A 78 5.37 9.09 10.31
C ALA A 78 5.71 7.76 11.00
N VAL A 79 5.50 6.62 10.32
CA VAL A 79 5.90 5.28 10.81
C VAL A 79 7.41 5.18 11.04
N ASN A 80 8.18 5.87 10.20
CA ASN A 80 9.63 5.96 10.34
C ASN A 80 10.08 7.20 11.15
N ALA A 81 9.16 7.91 11.81
CA ALA A 81 9.42 9.16 12.53
C ALA A 81 10.23 10.20 11.71
N LEU A 82 10.03 10.25 10.39
CA LEU A 82 10.67 11.25 9.51
C LEU A 82 9.88 12.56 9.47
N ASN A 83 8.58 12.49 9.75
CA ASN A 83 7.73 13.66 9.94
C ASN A 83 7.31 13.75 11.42
N PRO A 84 7.49 14.91 12.07
CA PRO A 84 7.10 15.09 13.46
C PRO A 84 5.58 15.09 13.59
N VAL A 85 5.07 14.28 14.51
CA VAL A 85 3.65 14.22 14.85
C VAL A 85 3.34 15.31 15.88
N VAL A 86 2.31 16.12 15.61
CA VAL A 86 1.93 17.27 16.45
C VAL A 86 0.88 16.86 17.50
N ARG A 87 0.01 15.91 17.13
CA ARG A 87 -1.01 15.31 18.00
C ARG A 87 -1.18 13.83 17.64
N GLY A 88 -1.44 13.00 18.64
CA GLY A 88 -1.55 11.56 18.47
C GLY A 88 -0.20 10.87 18.51
N GLU A 89 -0.18 9.61 18.12
CA GLU A 89 0.98 8.74 18.28
C GLU A 89 1.05 7.70 17.15
N VAL A 90 2.28 7.36 16.75
CA VAL A 90 2.55 6.21 15.89
C VAL A 90 3.35 5.18 16.67
N ARG A 91 2.90 3.94 16.65
CA ARG A 91 3.56 2.81 17.31
C ARG A 91 3.84 1.70 16.30
N ILE A 92 4.97 1.01 16.46
CA ILE A 92 5.34 -0.13 15.62
C ILE A 92 5.74 -1.32 16.46
N LEU A 93 5.60 -2.52 15.90
CA LEU A 93 5.97 -3.76 16.57
C LEU A 93 7.49 -3.92 16.65
N ASP A 94 8.03 -4.00 17.86
CA ASP A 94 9.45 -4.22 18.13
C ASP A 94 9.75 -5.72 18.35
N ALA A 95 11.04 -6.05 18.50
CA ALA A 95 11.55 -7.41 18.61
C ALA A 95 11.19 -8.09 19.95
N ASP A 96 10.94 -7.31 21.00
CA ASP A 96 10.47 -7.77 22.33
C ASP A 96 8.98 -8.10 22.37
N ASN A 97 8.35 -8.02 21.21
CA ASN A 97 6.95 -8.21 20.99
C ASN A 97 5.99 -7.11 21.48
N ALA A 98 6.50 -5.96 21.89
CA ALA A 98 5.69 -4.80 22.26
C ALA A 98 5.47 -3.83 21.10
N LEU A 99 4.43 -2.98 21.22
CA LEU A 99 4.26 -1.80 20.39
C LEU A 99 5.10 -0.66 20.97
N THR A 100 6.13 -0.25 20.25
CA THR A 100 7.02 0.85 20.63
C THR A 100 6.61 2.12 19.92
N SER A 101 6.46 3.20 20.70
CA SER A 101 6.20 4.54 20.18
C SER A 101 7.36 5.05 19.34
N VAL A 102 7.15 5.35 18.07
CA VAL A 102 8.15 6.06 17.26
C VAL A 102 8.04 7.57 17.43
N THR A 103 6.89 8.07 17.87
CA THR A 103 6.65 9.49 18.12
C THR A 103 7.42 10.00 19.35
N HIS A 104 7.51 9.17 20.40
CA HIS A 104 8.13 9.54 21.67
C HIS A 104 9.47 8.82 21.94
N ALA A 105 9.95 7.98 21.02
CA ALA A 105 11.22 7.29 21.14
C ALA A 105 12.41 8.27 21.10
N ASP A 106 13.45 7.93 21.87
CA ASP A 106 14.74 8.60 21.80
C ASP A 106 15.51 8.23 20.50
N ALA A 107 16.58 8.98 20.23
CA ALA A 107 17.37 8.80 19.02
C ALA A 107 18.00 7.40 18.90
N ALA A 108 18.39 6.79 20.02
CA ALA A 108 19.00 5.46 20.04
C ALA A 108 17.98 4.37 19.67
N THR A 109 16.77 4.46 20.23
CA THR A 109 15.64 3.58 19.95
C THR A 109 15.20 3.72 18.51
N LEU A 110 15.02 4.95 18.01
CA LEU A 110 14.69 5.18 16.60
C LEU A 110 15.74 4.61 15.64
N ARG A 111 17.03 4.76 15.96
CA ARG A 111 18.10 4.18 15.16
C ARG A 111 18.04 2.65 15.16
N ARG A 112 17.80 2.01 16.29
CA ARG A 112 17.63 0.55 16.38
C ARG A 112 16.45 0.10 15.51
N LEU A 113 15.28 0.72 15.68
CA LEU A 113 14.07 0.37 14.92
C LEU A 113 14.27 0.51 13.41
N ARG A 114 14.96 1.56 12.96
CA ARG A 114 15.33 1.79 11.55
C ARG A 114 16.32 0.78 10.99
N LEU A 115 17.14 0.17 11.84
CA LEU A 115 18.12 -0.84 11.41
C LEU A 115 17.53 -2.25 11.39
N THR A 116 16.55 -2.55 12.25
CA THR A 116 16.09 -3.92 12.48
C THR A 116 14.61 -4.18 12.20
N ARG A 117 13.76 -3.15 12.20
CA ARG A 117 12.29 -3.30 12.11
C ARG A 117 11.70 -2.68 10.85
N VAL A 118 12.23 -1.55 10.38
CA VAL A 118 11.62 -0.75 9.29
C VAL A 118 12.60 -0.59 8.13
N ALA A 119 12.16 -0.92 6.92
CA ALA A 119 12.81 -0.50 5.68
C ALA A 119 11.89 0.42 4.89
N MET A 120 12.48 1.39 4.18
CA MET A 120 11.73 2.38 3.42
C MET A 120 12.23 2.50 1.98
N VAL A 121 11.28 2.50 1.04
CA VAL A 121 11.49 2.85 -0.37
C VAL A 121 10.88 4.23 -0.61
N PHE A 122 11.68 5.16 -1.12
CA PHE A 122 11.27 6.54 -1.37
C PHE A 122 10.91 6.75 -2.85
N GLN A 123 9.97 7.66 -3.12
CA GLN A 123 9.58 8.07 -4.47
C GLN A 123 10.77 8.66 -5.25
N GLN A 124 11.51 9.57 -4.63
CA GLN A 124 12.85 9.95 -5.10
C GLN A 124 13.85 8.96 -4.52
N PHE A 125 14.57 8.24 -5.38
CA PHE A 125 15.26 6.97 -5.11
C PHE A 125 16.12 6.92 -3.83
N GLY A 126 16.55 8.07 -3.32
CA GLY A 126 17.27 8.20 -2.06
C GLY A 126 18.60 7.44 -2.09
N LEU A 127 19.18 7.29 -3.28
CA LEU A 127 20.45 6.60 -3.50
C LEU A 127 21.60 7.57 -3.30
N LEU A 128 22.73 7.04 -2.83
CA LEU A 128 23.96 7.80 -2.63
C LEU A 128 24.75 7.83 -3.95
N PRO A 129 24.88 9.00 -4.62
CA PRO A 129 25.44 9.09 -5.97
C PRO A 129 26.93 8.73 -6.05
N TRP A 130 27.67 8.92 -4.95
CA TRP A 130 29.07 8.56 -4.85
C TRP A 130 29.32 7.08 -4.54
N ARG A 131 28.26 6.29 -4.28
CA ARG A 131 28.35 4.83 -4.04
C ARG A 131 27.90 4.04 -5.26
N THR A 132 28.44 2.83 -5.41
CA THR A 132 28.01 1.89 -6.44
C THR A 132 26.60 1.36 -6.16
N VAL A 133 25.99 0.72 -7.14
CA VAL A 133 24.70 0.02 -6.99
C VAL A 133 24.77 -0.98 -5.82
N ARG A 134 25.81 -1.82 -5.80
CA ARG A 134 26.06 -2.80 -4.73
C ARG A 134 26.20 -2.15 -3.35
N GLU A 135 26.97 -1.07 -3.26
CA GLU A 135 27.17 -0.33 -2.01
C GLU A 135 25.88 0.35 -1.52
N ASN A 136 25.00 0.76 -2.43
CA ASN A 136 23.68 1.29 -2.08
C ASN A 136 22.77 0.19 -1.52
N VAL A 137 22.70 -0.97 -2.17
CA VAL A 137 21.89 -2.10 -1.70
C VAL A 137 22.39 -2.62 -0.36
N GLY A 138 23.72 -2.71 -0.17
CA GLY A 138 24.33 -3.17 1.07
C GLY A 138 24.38 -2.15 2.22
N LEU A 139 23.94 -0.90 2.00
CA LEU A 139 24.11 0.19 2.97
C LEU A 139 23.45 -0.12 4.33
N GLY A 140 22.22 -0.63 4.34
CA GLY A 140 21.53 -0.97 5.58
C GLY A 140 22.25 -2.06 6.38
N LEU A 141 22.76 -3.07 5.67
CA LEU A 141 23.52 -4.18 6.26
C LEU A 141 24.89 -3.73 6.79
N GLU A 142 25.57 -2.82 6.08
CA GLU A 142 26.80 -2.17 6.54
C GLU A 142 26.57 -1.43 7.86
N LEU A 143 25.52 -0.62 7.92
CA LEU A 143 25.19 0.18 9.11
C LEU A 143 24.73 -0.67 10.29
N ALA A 144 24.20 -1.87 10.02
CA ALA A 144 23.89 -2.89 11.03
C ALA A 144 25.13 -3.69 11.48
N GLY A 145 26.31 -3.45 10.90
CA GLY A 145 27.56 -4.10 11.29
C GLY A 145 27.77 -5.51 10.71
N MET A 146 27.02 -5.89 9.66
CA MET A 146 27.17 -7.20 9.00
C MET A 146 28.54 -7.33 8.34
N LYS A 147 29.14 -8.53 8.43
CA LYS A 147 30.46 -8.80 7.84
C LYS A 147 30.42 -8.67 6.31
N PRO A 148 31.52 -8.23 5.66
CA PRO A 148 31.54 -8.02 4.23
C PRO A 148 31.13 -9.23 3.38
N ALA A 149 31.55 -10.45 3.76
CA ALA A 149 31.24 -11.67 3.01
C ALA A 149 29.74 -12.03 3.04
N GLU A 150 29.14 -12.04 4.23
CA GLU A 150 27.69 -12.28 4.43
C GLU A 150 26.85 -11.20 3.73
N ARG A 151 27.27 -9.94 3.83
CA ARG A 151 26.62 -8.82 3.16
C ARG A 151 26.66 -8.98 1.65
N GLN A 152 27.79 -9.40 1.09
CA GLN A 152 27.98 -9.55 -0.35
C GLN A 152 26.98 -10.56 -0.93
N GLU A 153 26.84 -11.71 -0.29
CA GLU A 153 25.90 -12.78 -0.70
C GLU A 153 24.45 -12.28 -0.70
N LYS A 154 24.01 -11.63 0.38
CA LYS A 154 22.66 -11.04 0.46
C LYS A 154 22.42 -10.00 -0.62
N VAL A 155 23.39 -9.11 -0.84
CA VAL A 155 23.30 -8.06 -1.86
C VAL A 155 23.23 -8.65 -3.27
N ASP A 156 24.03 -9.67 -3.57
CA ASP A 156 24.03 -10.35 -4.87
C ASP A 156 22.70 -11.02 -5.15
N ALA A 157 22.09 -11.69 -4.16
CA ALA A 157 20.76 -12.28 -4.30
C ALA A 157 19.70 -11.22 -4.64
N GLN A 158 19.70 -10.07 -3.94
CA GLN A 158 18.73 -9.01 -4.20
C GLN A 158 18.97 -8.29 -5.55
N LEU A 159 20.22 -8.15 -5.98
CA LEU A 159 20.55 -7.60 -7.30
C LEU A 159 20.10 -8.53 -8.44
N ALA A 160 20.22 -9.84 -8.26
CA ALA A 160 19.71 -10.82 -9.21
C ALA A 160 18.19 -10.76 -9.32
N LEU A 161 17.50 -10.65 -8.18
CA LEU A 161 16.04 -10.53 -8.11
C LEU A 161 15.52 -9.36 -8.95
N VAL A 162 16.13 -8.19 -8.79
CA VAL A 162 15.74 -6.99 -9.53
C VAL A 162 16.38 -6.89 -10.93
N GLY A 163 17.18 -7.88 -11.34
CA GLY A 163 17.82 -7.91 -12.66
C GLY A 163 18.85 -6.79 -12.87
N LEU A 164 19.70 -6.54 -11.87
CA LEU A 164 20.76 -5.52 -11.88
C LEU A 164 22.16 -6.07 -11.55
N SER A 165 22.36 -7.40 -11.59
CA SER A 165 23.66 -8.02 -11.30
C SER A 165 24.82 -7.45 -12.14
N ASP A 166 24.60 -7.24 -13.44
CA ASP A 166 25.63 -6.70 -14.35
C ASP A 166 25.97 -5.22 -14.07
N TRP A 167 25.10 -4.53 -13.34
CA TRP A 167 25.23 -3.11 -12.99
C TRP A 167 25.77 -2.90 -11.57
N ALA A 168 26.06 -3.98 -10.84
CA ALA A 168 26.40 -3.92 -9.42
C ALA A 168 27.56 -2.97 -9.09
N ASN A 169 28.56 -2.88 -9.97
CA ASN A 169 29.77 -2.07 -9.76
C ASN A 169 29.67 -0.66 -10.37
N ARG A 170 28.56 -0.34 -11.06
CA ARG A 170 28.31 1.00 -11.63
C ARG A 170 27.87 1.99 -10.56
N LYS A 171 28.09 3.28 -10.80
CA LYS A 171 27.56 4.35 -9.95
C LYS A 171 26.11 4.62 -10.33
N VAL A 172 25.28 4.97 -9.35
CA VAL A 172 23.82 5.14 -9.56
C VAL A 172 23.47 6.25 -10.55
N GLY A 173 24.36 7.23 -10.76
CA GLY A 173 24.19 8.27 -11.79
C GLY A 173 24.28 7.77 -13.23
N GLU A 174 24.82 6.56 -13.44
CA GLU A 174 24.91 5.91 -14.77
C GLU A 174 23.62 5.11 -15.11
N LEU A 175 22.66 5.04 -14.18
CA LEU A 175 21.44 4.24 -14.31
C LEU A 175 20.25 5.09 -14.73
N SER A 176 19.32 4.49 -15.49
CA SER A 176 18.00 5.10 -15.76
C SER A 176 17.16 5.21 -14.49
N GLY A 177 16.12 6.06 -14.49
CA GLY A 177 15.23 6.22 -13.33
C GLY A 177 14.60 4.90 -12.86
N GLY A 178 14.11 4.07 -13.77
CA GLY A 178 13.55 2.76 -13.42
C GLY A 178 14.59 1.78 -12.86
N MET A 179 15.85 1.87 -13.32
CA MET A 179 16.94 1.09 -12.72
C MET A 179 17.27 1.60 -11.30
N GLN A 180 17.31 2.92 -11.09
CA GLN A 180 17.52 3.49 -9.75
C GLN A 180 16.40 3.10 -8.78
N GLN A 181 15.14 3.08 -9.23
CA GLN A 181 14.02 2.60 -8.42
C GLN A 181 14.20 1.14 -8.00
N ARG A 182 14.62 0.27 -8.94
CA ARG A 182 14.98 -1.13 -8.66
C ARG A 182 16.11 -1.29 -7.64
N VAL A 183 17.12 -0.41 -7.66
CA VAL A 183 18.16 -0.37 -6.62
C VAL A 183 17.56 -0.03 -5.25
N GLY A 184 16.62 0.93 -5.20
CA GLY A 184 15.90 1.29 -3.98
C GLY A 184 15.11 0.11 -3.39
N LEU A 185 14.44 -0.68 -4.24
CA LEU A 185 13.73 -1.90 -3.83
C LEU A 185 14.69 -2.96 -3.30
N ALA A 186 15.74 -3.29 -4.06
CA ALA A 186 16.75 -4.26 -3.64
C ALA A 186 17.36 -3.88 -2.28
N ARG A 187 17.63 -2.58 -2.05
CA ARG A 187 18.13 -2.07 -0.76
C ARG A 187 17.15 -2.35 0.39
N ALA A 188 15.86 -2.15 0.17
CA ALA A 188 14.85 -2.42 1.19
C ALA A 188 14.77 -3.94 1.47
N PHE A 189 14.71 -4.76 0.43
CA PHE A 189 14.63 -6.22 0.54
C PHE A 189 15.86 -6.83 1.22
N ALA A 190 17.06 -6.29 0.97
CA ALA A 190 18.30 -6.79 1.56
C ALA A 190 18.30 -6.76 3.10
N THR A 191 17.58 -5.82 3.72
CA THR A 191 17.51 -5.69 5.18
C THR A 191 16.62 -6.73 5.84
N GLU A 192 15.74 -7.40 5.08
CA GLU A 192 14.77 -8.37 5.61
C GLU A 192 13.92 -7.80 6.77
N ALA A 193 13.68 -6.48 6.75
CA ALA A 193 12.90 -5.81 7.78
C ALA A 193 11.44 -6.33 7.81
N PRO A 194 10.84 -6.54 9.00
CA PRO A 194 9.46 -7.00 9.13
C PRO A 194 8.41 -5.99 8.63
N ILE A 195 8.74 -4.70 8.62
CA ILE A 195 7.86 -3.63 8.14
C ILE A 195 8.52 -2.95 6.94
N LEU A 196 7.84 -3.00 5.79
CA LEU A 196 8.26 -2.33 4.56
C LEU A 196 7.34 -1.14 4.28
N LEU A 197 7.93 0.04 4.19
CA LEU A 197 7.24 1.29 3.86
C LEU A 197 7.61 1.68 2.43
N MET A 198 6.63 1.85 1.55
CA MET A 198 6.91 2.10 0.14
C MET A 198 6.13 3.31 -0.37
N ASP A 199 6.84 4.33 -0.83
CA ASP A 199 6.28 5.59 -1.34
C ASP A 199 6.34 5.59 -2.88
N GLU A 200 5.27 5.15 -3.55
CA GLU A 200 5.19 4.97 -5.01
C GLU A 200 6.39 4.21 -5.63
N PRO A 201 6.71 2.99 -5.15
CA PRO A 201 7.91 2.24 -5.55
C PRO A 201 7.89 1.70 -6.99
N PHE A 202 6.78 1.86 -7.73
CA PHE A 202 6.63 1.32 -9.09
C PHE A 202 6.33 2.36 -10.17
N SER A 203 6.18 3.63 -9.78
CA SER A 203 5.70 4.70 -10.66
C SER A 203 6.61 5.00 -11.86
N ALA A 204 7.92 4.78 -11.75
CA ALA A 204 8.89 5.03 -12.83
C ALA A 204 9.33 3.74 -13.55
N LEU A 205 8.62 2.62 -13.33
CA LEU A 205 8.90 1.33 -13.97
C LEU A 205 8.02 1.11 -15.20
N ASP A 206 8.60 0.43 -16.20
CA ASP A 206 7.86 -0.10 -17.33
C ASP A 206 6.86 -1.19 -16.88
N PRO A 207 5.77 -1.43 -17.64
CA PRO A 207 4.70 -2.33 -17.22
C PRO A 207 5.14 -3.78 -16.94
N LEU A 208 6.12 -4.32 -17.69
CA LEU A 208 6.55 -5.71 -17.53
C LEU A 208 7.38 -5.89 -16.25
N ILE A 209 8.35 -5.00 -16.03
CA ILE A 209 9.16 -5.03 -14.81
C ILE A 209 8.31 -4.69 -13.59
N ARG A 210 7.37 -3.75 -13.71
CA ARG A 210 6.37 -3.44 -12.68
C ARG A 210 5.62 -4.70 -12.26
N ALA A 211 5.00 -5.40 -13.21
CA ALA A 211 4.23 -6.62 -12.92
C ALA A 211 5.10 -7.67 -12.23
N LYS A 212 6.32 -7.91 -12.72
CA LYS A 212 7.26 -8.86 -12.11
C LYS A 212 7.59 -8.52 -10.66
N LEU A 213 7.89 -7.26 -10.35
CA LEU A 213 8.26 -6.85 -8.99
C LEU A 213 7.07 -6.82 -8.03
N GLN A 214 5.88 -6.56 -8.55
CA GLN A 214 4.64 -6.73 -7.79
C GLN A 214 4.40 -8.18 -7.40
N ASP A 215 4.62 -9.12 -8.33
CA ASP A 215 4.48 -10.56 -8.06
C ASP A 215 5.52 -11.01 -7.03
N GLU A 216 6.76 -10.52 -7.14
CA GLU A 216 7.80 -10.78 -6.14
C GLU A 216 7.44 -10.23 -4.75
N LEU A 217 6.81 -9.05 -4.68
CA LEU A 217 6.35 -8.48 -3.42
C LEU A 217 5.27 -9.36 -2.77
N LEU A 218 4.35 -9.90 -3.56
CA LEU A 218 3.33 -10.85 -3.11
C LEU A 218 3.96 -12.15 -2.63
N GLU A 219 4.95 -12.69 -3.36
CA GLU A 219 5.69 -13.88 -2.92
C GLU A 219 6.43 -13.65 -1.60
N LEU A 220 7.07 -12.49 -1.45
CA LEU A 220 7.80 -12.11 -0.24
C LEU A 220 6.85 -11.99 0.95
N GLN A 221 5.67 -11.39 0.76
CA GLN A 221 4.64 -11.33 1.80
C GLN A 221 4.10 -12.73 2.14
N ALA A 222 3.84 -13.59 1.15
CA ALA A 222 3.30 -14.92 1.37
C ALA A 222 4.28 -15.85 2.10
N LYS A 223 5.58 -15.77 1.76
CA LYS A 223 6.64 -16.62 2.34
C LYS A 223 7.12 -16.13 3.70
N LEU A 224 7.23 -14.82 3.89
CA LEU A 224 7.90 -14.22 5.06
C LEU A 224 6.97 -13.41 5.96
N HIS A 225 5.67 -13.33 5.64
CA HIS A 225 4.66 -12.58 6.41
C HIS A 225 5.07 -11.15 6.75
N ARG A 226 5.72 -10.46 5.79
CA ARG A 226 6.13 -9.07 5.97
C ARG A 226 4.92 -8.16 5.93
N THR A 227 4.92 -7.16 6.81
CA THR A 227 3.91 -6.11 6.83
C THR A 227 4.32 -5.03 5.85
N ILE A 228 3.43 -4.66 4.94
CA ILE A 228 3.74 -3.70 3.88
C ILE A 228 2.73 -2.55 3.96
N ILE A 229 3.24 -1.33 4.08
CA ILE A 229 2.44 -0.12 3.89
C ILE A 229 2.93 0.55 2.62
N PHE A 230 2.08 0.58 1.62
CA PHE A 230 2.43 0.98 0.26
C PHE A 230 1.55 2.15 -0.18
N VAL A 231 2.15 3.20 -0.74
CA VAL A 231 1.45 4.37 -1.27
C VAL A 231 1.38 4.23 -2.78
N SER A 232 0.17 4.37 -3.34
CA SER A 232 -0.02 4.47 -4.78
C SER A 232 -1.15 5.44 -5.13
N HIS A 233 -1.13 5.86 -6.38
CA HIS A 233 -2.21 6.57 -7.05
C HIS A 233 -2.91 5.69 -8.10
N ASP A 234 -2.42 4.47 -8.33
CA ASP A 234 -2.94 3.50 -9.29
C ASP A 234 -3.85 2.49 -8.56
N LEU A 235 -5.12 2.44 -8.98
CA LEU A 235 -6.12 1.52 -8.45
C LEU A 235 -5.78 0.06 -8.74
N ASP A 236 -5.27 -0.25 -9.93
CA ASP A 236 -4.95 -1.63 -10.31
C ASP A 236 -3.84 -2.19 -9.42
N GLU A 237 -2.87 -1.37 -9.04
CA GLU A 237 -1.84 -1.74 -8.06
C GLU A 237 -2.44 -1.97 -6.68
N ALA A 238 -3.32 -1.09 -6.24
CA ALA A 238 -3.94 -1.18 -4.92
C ALA A 238 -4.79 -2.44 -4.78
N PHE A 239 -5.51 -2.83 -5.83
CA PHE A 239 -6.32 -4.05 -5.83
C PHE A 239 -5.52 -5.32 -6.01
N LYS A 240 -4.48 -5.29 -6.85
CA LYS A 240 -3.61 -6.45 -7.05
C LYS A 240 -2.82 -6.78 -5.78
N LEU A 241 -2.32 -5.76 -5.07
CA LEU A 241 -1.41 -5.93 -3.94
C LEU A 241 -2.11 -5.85 -2.59
N GLY A 242 -3.09 -4.97 -2.44
CA GLY A 242 -3.65 -4.59 -1.16
C GLY A 242 -4.63 -5.61 -0.58
N ASN A 243 -4.40 -6.02 0.67
CA ASN A 243 -5.44 -6.69 1.45
C ASN A 243 -6.49 -5.68 1.93
N ARG A 244 -6.02 -4.48 2.29
CA ARG A 244 -6.83 -3.34 2.71
C ARG A 244 -6.34 -2.09 2.04
N ILE A 245 -7.26 -1.21 1.72
CA ILE A 245 -7.02 0.08 1.09
C ILE A 245 -7.54 1.14 2.05
N ALA A 246 -6.76 2.19 2.29
CA ALA A 246 -7.16 3.39 3.02
C ALA A 246 -7.10 4.58 2.06
N LEU A 247 -8.29 5.09 1.71
CA LEU A 247 -8.45 6.28 0.88
C LEU A 247 -8.26 7.53 1.72
N MET A 248 -7.43 8.44 1.21
CA MET A 248 -7.12 9.71 1.85
C MET A 248 -7.52 10.89 0.97
N GLU A 249 -8.11 11.90 1.61
CA GLU A 249 -8.45 13.18 1.00
C GLU A 249 -8.13 14.30 1.98
N GLY A 250 -7.53 15.39 1.49
CA GLY A 250 -7.30 16.58 2.32
C GLY A 250 -6.43 16.37 3.57
N GLY A 251 -5.73 15.24 3.71
CA GLY A 251 -4.98 14.87 4.92
C GLY A 251 -5.75 13.99 5.90
N ARG A 252 -6.92 13.49 5.54
CA ARG A 252 -7.78 12.64 6.38
C ARG A 252 -7.95 11.28 5.72
N ILE A 253 -8.19 10.24 6.52
CA ILE A 253 -8.65 8.95 6.01
C ILE A 253 -10.16 9.05 5.86
N VAL A 254 -10.65 8.85 4.64
CA VAL A 254 -12.07 8.96 4.29
C VAL A 254 -12.75 7.59 4.44
N GLN A 255 -12.14 6.56 3.85
CA GLN A 255 -12.63 5.19 3.93
C GLN A 255 -11.45 4.23 4.04
N CYS A 256 -11.61 3.19 4.85
CA CYS A 256 -10.66 2.09 4.91
C CYS A 256 -11.42 0.76 4.92
N GLY A 257 -11.06 -0.13 4.01
CA GLY A 257 -11.72 -1.42 3.85
C GLY A 257 -10.97 -2.31 2.88
N SER A 258 -11.53 -3.48 2.63
CA SER A 258 -11.12 -4.32 1.51
C SER A 258 -11.43 -3.63 0.18
N ALA A 259 -10.79 -4.14 -0.87
CA ALA A 259 -11.07 -3.78 -2.24
C ALA A 259 -12.57 -3.79 -2.57
N HIS A 260 -13.23 -4.89 -2.18
CA HIS A 260 -14.64 -5.13 -2.40
C HIS A 260 -15.53 -4.12 -1.66
N GLU A 261 -15.25 -3.87 -0.38
CA GLU A 261 -16.04 -2.93 0.44
C GLU A 261 -16.01 -1.50 -0.12
N ILE A 262 -14.86 -1.06 -0.64
CA ILE A 262 -14.72 0.26 -1.25
C ILE A 262 -15.53 0.37 -2.54
N ILE A 263 -15.55 -0.67 -3.37
CA ILE A 263 -16.28 -0.68 -4.64
C ILE A 263 -17.78 -0.79 -4.41
N ALA A 264 -18.19 -1.72 -3.53
CA ALA A 264 -19.59 -2.04 -3.30
C ALA A 264 -20.30 -0.99 -2.45
N ASN A 265 -19.60 -0.36 -1.50
CA ASN A 265 -20.17 0.57 -0.54
C ASN A 265 -19.27 1.81 -0.36
N PRO A 266 -19.17 2.70 -1.37
CA PRO A 266 -18.48 3.97 -1.21
C PRO A 266 -19.18 4.83 -0.16
N VAL A 267 -18.42 5.46 0.74
CA VAL A 267 -18.99 6.26 1.85
C VAL A 267 -19.48 7.65 1.43
N ASP A 268 -18.97 8.19 0.31
CA ASP A 268 -19.32 9.49 -0.23
C ASP A 268 -19.09 9.56 -1.76
N ASP A 269 -19.47 10.70 -2.35
CA ASP A 269 -19.33 10.96 -3.78
C ASP A 269 -17.87 10.98 -4.23
N TYR A 270 -16.93 11.42 -3.38
CA TYR A 270 -15.50 11.41 -3.70
C TYR A 270 -14.99 9.98 -3.90
N VAL A 271 -15.36 9.06 -3.00
CA VAL A 271 -15.00 7.64 -3.14
C VAL A 271 -15.73 7.02 -4.32
N ALA A 272 -17.00 7.34 -4.54
CA ALA A 272 -17.77 6.85 -5.69
C ALA A 272 -17.14 7.27 -7.02
N ASP A 273 -16.75 8.54 -7.16
CA ASP A 273 -16.06 9.08 -8.33
C ASP A 273 -14.68 8.41 -8.51
N PHE A 274 -13.96 8.16 -7.42
CA PHE A 274 -12.68 7.47 -7.45
C PHE A 274 -12.82 6.04 -8.01
N VAL A 275 -13.87 5.32 -7.61
CA VAL A 275 -14.19 3.97 -8.10
C VAL A 275 -14.74 3.98 -9.52
N ALA A 276 -15.47 5.03 -9.94
CA ALA A 276 -16.10 5.09 -11.26
C ALA A 276 -15.09 5.09 -12.43
N HIS A 277 -13.86 5.51 -12.20
CA HIS A 277 -12.80 5.52 -13.21
C HIS A 277 -12.06 4.18 -13.35
N MET A 278 -12.56 3.12 -12.70
CA MET A 278 -11.92 1.79 -12.64
C MET A 278 -12.59 0.77 -13.57
N ASN A 279 -11.81 -0.23 -13.99
CA ASN A 279 -12.35 -1.47 -14.54
C ASN A 279 -12.67 -2.48 -13.40
N PRO A 280 -13.95 -2.74 -13.08
CA PRO A 280 -14.33 -3.59 -11.96
C PRO A 280 -14.01 -5.09 -12.16
N LEU A 281 -13.71 -5.52 -13.39
CA LEU A 281 -13.51 -6.94 -13.71
C LEU A 281 -12.33 -7.60 -13.01
N GLY A 282 -11.32 -6.82 -12.59
CA GLY A 282 -10.15 -7.34 -11.90
C GLY A 282 -10.40 -7.77 -10.45
N VAL A 283 -11.50 -7.29 -9.85
CA VAL A 283 -11.79 -7.44 -8.42
C VAL A 283 -13.10 -8.20 -8.17
N LEU A 284 -14.06 -8.11 -9.09
CA LEU A 284 -15.34 -8.77 -8.93
C LEU A 284 -15.22 -10.29 -8.97
N THR A 285 -16.03 -10.93 -8.13
CA THR A 285 -16.21 -12.37 -8.05
C THR A 285 -17.57 -12.79 -8.61
N ALA A 286 -17.75 -14.08 -8.84
CA ALA A 286 -19.00 -14.66 -9.29
C ALA A 286 -20.16 -14.29 -8.34
N GLY A 287 -19.92 -14.26 -7.03
CA GLY A 287 -20.90 -13.89 -6.02
C GLY A 287 -21.46 -12.47 -6.19
N ASP A 288 -20.66 -11.54 -6.68
CA ASP A 288 -21.03 -10.12 -6.87
C ASP A 288 -21.98 -9.91 -8.06
N LEU A 289 -21.89 -10.80 -9.05
CA LEU A 289 -22.71 -10.80 -10.26
C LEU A 289 -23.88 -11.78 -10.20
N ALA A 290 -23.92 -12.63 -9.17
CA ALA A 290 -24.89 -13.72 -9.07
C ALA A 290 -26.31 -13.19 -8.85
N GLU A 291 -27.22 -13.53 -9.77
CA GLU A 291 -28.65 -13.27 -9.67
C GLU A 291 -29.42 -14.55 -9.28
N PRO A 292 -30.61 -14.44 -8.66
CA PRO A 292 -31.46 -15.60 -8.39
C PRO A 292 -31.87 -16.29 -9.69
N GLY A 293 -31.66 -17.60 -9.79
CA GLY A 293 -32.16 -18.40 -10.91
C GLY A 293 -31.29 -19.62 -11.22
N PRO A 294 -31.88 -20.69 -11.76
CA PRO A 294 -31.14 -21.87 -12.17
C PRO A 294 -30.37 -21.62 -13.49
N ALA A 295 -29.24 -22.32 -13.63
CA ALA A 295 -28.50 -22.46 -14.89
C ALA A 295 -27.98 -23.90 -14.99
N GLU A 296 -27.71 -24.36 -16.20
CA GLU A 296 -27.17 -25.70 -16.45
C GLU A 296 -25.66 -25.76 -16.19
N GLY A 297 -25.16 -26.95 -15.84
CA GLY A 297 -23.73 -27.20 -15.63
C GLY A 297 -23.32 -27.30 -14.16
N THR A 298 -22.01 -27.52 -13.96
CA THR A 298 -21.43 -27.60 -12.62
C THR A 298 -21.38 -26.20 -11.98
N PRO A 299 -21.98 -25.99 -10.81
CA PRO A 299 -21.95 -24.69 -10.15
C PRO A 299 -20.53 -24.24 -9.82
N LEU A 300 -20.22 -22.98 -10.11
CA LEU A 300 -18.97 -22.35 -9.68
C LEU A 300 -19.10 -21.80 -8.26
N SER A 301 -17.98 -21.77 -7.55
CA SER A 301 -17.88 -21.10 -6.25
C SER A 301 -18.17 -19.59 -6.40
N PRO A 302 -18.87 -18.95 -5.44
CA PRO A 302 -19.08 -17.52 -5.43
C PRO A 302 -17.77 -16.72 -5.44
N ASP A 303 -16.67 -17.30 -4.95
CA ASP A 303 -15.35 -16.65 -4.90
C ASP A 303 -14.61 -16.70 -6.24
N THR A 304 -15.20 -17.33 -7.27
CA THR A 304 -14.55 -17.48 -8.58
C THR A 304 -14.37 -16.11 -9.26
N PRO A 305 -13.17 -15.78 -9.78
CA PRO A 305 -12.96 -14.50 -10.48
C PRO A 305 -13.89 -14.34 -11.68
N VAL A 306 -14.44 -13.13 -11.87
CA VAL A 306 -15.37 -12.83 -12.97
C VAL A 306 -14.78 -13.13 -14.34
N LYS A 307 -13.47 -12.97 -14.53
CA LYS A 307 -12.80 -13.30 -15.79
C LYS A 307 -13.00 -14.78 -16.19
N THR A 308 -12.91 -15.71 -15.23
CA THR A 308 -13.16 -17.14 -15.47
C THR A 308 -14.63 -17.40 -15.78
N VAL A 309 -15.55 -16.67 -15.13
CA VAL A 309 -16.98 -16.73 -15.46
C VAL A 309 -17.23 -16.23 -16.90
N MET A 310 -16.61 -15.12 -17.29
CA MET A 310 -16.74 -14.55 -18.64
C MET A 310 -16.22 -15.51 -19.73
N GLU A 311 -15.10 -16.20 -19.48
CA GLU A 311 -14.56 -17.23 -20.38
C GLU A 311 -15.58 -18.37 -20.60
N GLN A 312 -16.29 -18.79 -19.56
CA GLN A 312 -17.36 -19.79 -19.71
C GLN A 312 -18.59 -19.22 -20.43
N LEU A 313 -18.97 -17.97 -20.13
CA LEU A 313 -20.07 -17.27 -20.81
C LEU A 313 -19.81 -17.03 -22.31
N CYS A 314 -18.57 -17.18 -22.81
CA CYS A 314 -18.33 -17.23 -24.25
C CYS A 314 -18.98 -18.46 -24.91
N ALA A 315 -19.14 -19.56 -24.19
CA ALA A 315 -19.70 -20.81 -24.70
C ALA A 315 -21.17 -21.03 -24.31
N VAL A 316 -21.60 -20.50 -23.16
CA VAL A 316 -22.97 -20.68 -22.63
C VAL A 316 -23.65 -19.34 -22.33
N ASP A 317 -24.99 -19.32 -22.30
CA ASP A 317 -25.75 -18.09 -22.05
C ASP A 317 -25.83 -17.71 -20.56
N ALA A 318 -25.72 -18.72 -19.68
CA ALA A 318 -25.70 -18.55 -18.24
C ALA A 318 -24.78 -19.57 -17.57
N VAL A 319 -24.13 -19.17 -16.48
CA VAL A 319 -23.26 -20.02 -15.66
C VAL A 319 -23.90 -20.21 -14.28
N ALA A 320 -23.98 -21.45 -13.80
CA ALA A 320 -24.51 -21.78 -12.49
C ALA A 320 -23.53 -21.40 -11.38
N ILE A 321 -24.04 -20.80 -10.30
CA ILE A 321 -23.29 -20.45 -9.09
C ILE A 321 -23.88 -21.19 -7.88
N GLU A 322 -23.02 -21.59 -6.95
CA GLU A 322 -23.45 -22.22 -5.70
C GLU A 322 -24.54 -21.39 -4.98
N GLY A 323 -25.50 -22.12 -4.39
CA GLY A 323 -26.67 -21.51 -3.75
C GLY A 323 -27.84 -21.24 -4.70
N GLY A 324 -27.91 -21.91 -5.86
CA GLY A 324 -29.05 -21.80 -6.79
C GLY A 324 -29.13 -20.46 -7.51
N ARG A 325 -27.98 -19.80 -7.66
CA ARG A 325 -27.85 -18.53 -8.37
C ARG A 325 -27.24 -18.77 -9.75
N ARG A 326 -27.30 -17.78 -10.61
CA ARG A 326 -26.69 -17.81 -11.94
C ARG A 326 -26.06 -16.47 -12.28
N ILE A 327 -25.22 -16.47 -13.31
CA ILE A 327 -24.71 -15.26 -13.94
C ILE A 327 -25.03 -15.34 -15.43
N THR A 328 -25.57 -14.26 -16.00
CA THR A 328 -25.90 -14.14 -17.42
C THR A 328 -25.00 -13.12 -18.10
N ARG A 329 -24.83 -13.20 -19.43
CA ARG A 329 -24.09 -12.18 -20.20
C ARG A 329 -24.63 -10.77 -19.97
N GLN A 330 -25.95 -10.64 -19.88
CA GLN A 330 -26.62 -9.36 -19.62
C GLN A 330 -26.30 -8.83 -18.22
N GLY A 331 -26.28 -9.69 -17.19
CA GLY A 331 -25.91 -9.31 -15.83
C GLY A 331 -24.47 -8.80 -15.73
N VAL A 332 -23.52 -9.45 -16.44
CA VAL A 332 -22.13 -8.98 -16.53
C VAL A 332 -22.06 -7.60 -17.21
N LEU A 333 -22.71 -7.42 -18.36
CA LEU A 333 -22.71 -6.15 -19.10
C LEU A 333 -23.34 -5.01 -18.29
N ALA A 334 -24.43 -5.28 -17.56
CA ALA A 334 -25.07 -4.29 -16.70
C ALA A 334 -24.12 -3.81 -15.60
N ARG A 335 -23.34 -4.71 -15.00
CA ARG A 335 -22.36 -4.39 -13.94
C ARG A 335 -21.09 -3.71 -14.47
N LEU A 336 -20.74 -3.92 -15.74
CA LEU A 336 -19.68 -3.16 -16.41
C LEU A 336 -20.06 -1.71 -16.68
N ILE A 337 -21.35 -1.46 -16.95
CA ILE A 337 -21.88 -0.11 -17.18
C ILE A 337 -22.15 0.60 -15.84
N ALA A 338 -22.59 -0.14 -14.82
CA ALA A 338 -22.89 0.36 -13.49
C ALA A 338 -22.36 -0.61 -12.40
N PRO A 339 -21.11 -0.44 -11.93
CA PRO A 339 -20.50 -1.32 -10.93
C PRO A 339 -21.28 -1.37 -9.62
N GLN A 340 -21.95 -0.27 -9.28
CA GLN A 340 -22.70 -0.06 -8.03
C GLN A 340 -23.92 -0.98 -7.87
N GLY A 341 -24.33 -1.69 -8.91
CA GLY A 341 -25.57 -2.48 -8.91
C GLY A 341 -26.77 -1.56 -9.00
N SER A 342 -27.77 -1.96 -9.77
CA SER A 342 -29.06 -1.27 -9.73
C SER A 342 -29.62 -1.47 -8.31
N ALA A 343 -29.61 -0.41 -7.49
CA ALA A 343 -30.58 -0.30 -6.41
C ALA A 343 -31.95 -0.35 -7.09
N SER A 344 -32.59 -1.50 -7.01
CA SER A 344 -33.95 -1.67 -7.48
C SER A 344 -34.83 -0.68 -6.73
N GLY A 345 -35.56 0.15 -7.47
CA GLY A 345 -36.79 0.76 -6.97
C GLY A 345 -37.86 -0.28 -6.67
#